data_AF-A0A365TB09-F1
#
_entry.id   AF-A0A365TB09-F1
#
_cell.length_a   1.000
_cell.length_b   1.000
_cell.length_c   1.000
_cell.angle_alpha   90.00
_cell.angle_beta   90.00
_cell.angle_gamma   90.00
#
_symmetry.space_group_name_H-M   'P 1'
#
loop_
_entity.id
_entity.type
_entity.pdbx_description
1 polymer ?
#
loop_
_entity_poly.entity_id
_entity_poly.type
_entity_poly.pdbx_seq_one_letter_code
_entity_poly.pdbx_strand_id
1 'polypeptide(L)'
;MTVFREPVARSLPPTAAFIAKFTGGRPGDHPVGALALHLLYGTAAGGVFGGLVGASDDERVAAELGASEETVGLVAGTAYALALSAFGERVLLGRLLDMDLEDDELMIFHAGHVVYGVALGAWVGSRS
;
A
#
# COMPACT_ATOMS: atom_id res chain seq x y z
N MET A 1 -4.00 21.49 23.60
CA MET A 1 -4.51 20.10 23.70
C MET A 1 -4.40 19.50 22.33
N THR A 2 -3.57 18.48 22.20
CA THR A 2 -3.19 17.82 20.95
C THR A 2 -4.42 17.34 20.19
N VAL A 3 -4.61 17.84 18.97
CA VAL A 3 -5.57 17.31 17.99
C VAL A 3 -4.99 15.98 17.48
N PHE A 4 -5.06 14.95 18.31
CA PHE A 4 -4.60 13.58 18.03
C PHE A 4 -5.78 12.62 18.20
N ARG A 5 -6.98 13.03 17.74
CA ARG A 5 -8.25 12.38 18.10
C ARG A 5 -9.36 12.48 17.05
N GLU A 6 -9.05 12.43 15.76
CA GLU A 6 -9.93 11.61 14.93
C GLU A 6 -9.32 10.20 14.94
N PRO A 7 -10.00 9.19 15.54
CA PRO A 7 -9.47 7.85 15.57
C PRO A 7 -9.18 7.39 14.15
N VAL A 8 -7.97 6.90 13.88
CA VAL A 8 -7.62 6.16 12.65
C VAL A 8 -8.64 5.04 12.35
N ALA A 9 -9.38 4.57 13.38
CA ALA A 9 -10.48 3.62 13.26
C ALA A 9 -11.74 4.15 12.54
N ARG A 10 -11.88 5.46 12.31
CA ARG A 10 -13.01 6.08 11.58
C ARG A 10 -12.67 6.46 10.15
N SER A 11 -11.39 6.55 9.77
CA SER A 11 -11.02 6.76 8.38
C SER A 11 -11.27 5.47 7.62
N LEU A 12 -12.40 5.43 6.92
CA LEU A 12 -12.66 4.34 5.98
C LEU A 12 -11.55 4.33 4.93
N PRO A 13 -11.13 3.15 4.44
CA PRO A 13 -10.15 3.09 3.38
C PRO A 13 -10.69 3.86 2.16
N PRO A 14 -9.82 4.46 1.34
CA PRO A 14 -10.25 5.25 0.16
C PRO A 14 -11.16 4.50 -0.82
N THR A 15 -11.15 3.17 -0.76
CA THR A 15 -12.06 2.28 -1.48
C THR A 15 -13.55 2.52 -1.14
N ALA A 16 -13.86 3.12 0.01
CA ALA A 16 -15.21 3.57 0.35
C ALA A 16 -15.68 4.71 -0.58
N ALA A 17 -14.81 5.69 -0.82
CA ALA A 17 -15.09 6.77 -1.77
C ALA A 17 -15.18 6.24 -3.20
N PHE A 18 -14.34 5.26 -3.55
CA PHE A 18 -14.42 4.57 -4.83
C PHE A 18 -15.78 3.90 -5.05
N ILE A 19 -16.23 3.08 -4.10
CA ILE A 19 -17.54 2.40 -4.22
C ILE A 19 -18.65 3.44 -4.33
N ALA A 20 -18.68 4.44 -3.43
CA ALA A 20 -19.69 5.49 -3.45
C ALA A 20 -19.72 6.26 -4.79
N LYS A 21 -18.55 6.51 -5.42
CA LYS A 21 -18.47 7.16 -6.73
C LYS A 21 -19.16 6.35 -7.84
N PHE A 22 -19.09 5.02 -7.81
CA PHE A 22 -19.62 4.16 -8.88
C PHE A 22 -21.00 3.57 -8.58
N THR A 23 -21.37 3.40 -7.32
CA THR A 23 -22.67 2.83 -6.90
C THR A 23 -23.63 3.88 -6.35
N GLY A 24 -23.16 5.10 -6.09
CA GLY A 24 -23.90 6.13 -5.37
C GLY A 24 -23.91 5.92 -3.85
N GLY A 25 -24.49 6.90 -3.14
CA GLY A 25 -24.51 6.95 -1.67
C GLY A 25 -23.31 7.68 -1.08
N ARG A 26 -23.14 7.58 0.24
CA ARG A 26 -21.99 8.16 0.96
C ARG A 26 -20.93 7.07 1.15
N PRO A 27 -19.64 7.43 1.25
CA PRO A 27 -18.58 6.47 1.56
C PRO A 27 -18.88 5.62 2.81
N GLY A 28 -19.49 6.24 3.83
CA GLY A 28 -19.91 5.59 5.06
C GLY A 28 -20.98 4.50 4.93
N ASP A 29 -21.67 4.43 3.80
CA ASP A 29 -22.74 3.46 3.57
C ASP A 29 -22.18 2.09 3.11
N HIS A 30 -20.88 2.00 2.77
CA HIS A 30 -20.24 0.81 2.19
C HIS A 30 -19.01 0.27 2.96
N PRO A 31 -19.03 0.18 4.31
CA PRO A 31 -17.81 -0.08 5.09
C PRO A 31 -17.20 -1.48 4.82
N VAL A 32 -18.04 -2.51 4.71
CA VAL A 32 -17.59 -3.88 4.45
C VAL A 32 -17.03 -4.03 3.03
N GLY A 33 -17.72 -3.46 2.04
CA GLY A 33 -17.28 -3.47 0.66
C GLY A 33 -15.96 -2.72 0.48
N ALA A 34 -15.82 -1.57 1.14
CA ALA A 34 -14.59 -0.79 1.13
C ALA A 34 -13.41 -1.59 1.69
N LEU A 35 -13.57 -2.21 2.85
CA LEU A 35 -12.52 -3.04 3.45
C LEU A 35 -12.17 -4.23 2.55
N ALA A 36 -13.16 -4.95 2.02
CA ALA A 36 -12.93 -6.09 1.14
C ALA A 36 -12.16 -5.69 -0.13
N LEU A 37 -12.53 -4.57 -0.75
CA LEU A 37 -11.84 -4.05 -1.92
C LEU A 37 -10.41 -3.60 -1.60
N HIS A 38 -10.20 -3.01 -0.41
CA HIS A 38 -8.87 -2.59 0.03
C HIS A 38 -7.95 -3.80 0.25
N LEU A 39 -8.47 -4.85 0.88
CA LEU A 39 -7.76 -6.12 1.04
C LEU A 39 -7.45 -6.75 -0.33
N LEU A 40 -8.42 -6.80 -1.24
CA LEU A 40 -8.21 -7.34 -2.58
C LEU A 40 -7.13 -6.59 -3.34
N TYR A 41 -7.14 -5.26 -3.30
CA TYR A 41 -6.11 -4.42 -3.91
C TYR A 41 -4.73 -4.71 -3.29
N GLY A 42 -4.65 -4.73 -1.96
CA GLY A 42 -3.41 -5.05 -1.24
C GLY A 42 -2.87 -6.42 -1.62
N THR A 43 -3.70 -7.47 -1.57
CA THR A 43 -3.31 -8.83 -1.95
C THR A 43 -2.88 -8.92 -3.42
N ALA A 44 -3.60 -8.27 -4.34
CA ALA A 44 -3.22 -8.26 -5.75
C ALA A 44 -1.87 -7.57 -5.97
N ALA A 45 -1.64 -6.42 -5.36
CA ALA A 45 -0.36 -5.72 -5.42
C ALA A 45 0.77 -6.56 -4.81
N GLY A 46 0.52 -7.23 -3.68
CA GLY A 46 1.47 -8.16 -3.06
C GLY A 46 1.82 -9.34 -3.95
N GLY A 47 0.82 -9.91 -4.63
CA GLY A 47 1.02 -10.97 -5.62
C GLY A 47 1.84 -10.52 -6.82
N VAL A 48 1.62 -9.30 -7.32
CA VAL A 48 2.44 -8.70 -8.38
C VAL A 48 3.89 -8.56 -7.92
N PHE A 49 4.12 -8.01 -6.72
CA PHE A 49 5.48 -7.90 -6.18
C PHE A 49 6.16 -9.27 -6.04
N GLY A 50 5.49 -10.26 -5.45
CA GLY A 50 6.03 -11.62 -5.32
C GLY A 50 6.31 -12.27 -6.67
N GLY A 51 5.47 -12.04 -7.68
CA GLY A 51 5.70 -12.51 -9.05
C GLY A 51 6.87 -11.81 -9.75
N LEU A 52 7.08 -10.51 -9.50
CA LEU A 52 8.22 -9.76 -10.02
C LEU A 52 9.53 -10.25 -9.39
N VAL A 53 9.55 -10.43 -8.07
CA VAL A 53 10.71 -10.95 -7.33
C VAL A 53 11.01 -12.40 -7.70
N GLY A 54 9.98 -13.26 -7.75
CA GLY A 54 10.17 -14.67 -8.15
C GLY A 54 10.59 -14.85 -9.60
N ALA A 55 10.46 -13.81 -10.44
CA ALA A 55 10.95 -13.79 -11.82
C ALA A 55 12.31 -13.11 -11.95
N SER A 56 12.80 -12.40 -10.93
CA SER A 56 14.12 -11.77 -10.92
C SER A 56 15.19 -12.71 -10.38
N ASP A 57 16.42 -12.49 -10.84
CA ASP A 57 17.61 -13.25 -10.44
C ASP A 57 18.17 -12.65 -9.13
N ASP A 58 17.34 -12.64 -8.08
CA ASP A 58 17.63 -11.91 -6.83
C ASP A 58 18.89 -12.40 -6.14
N GLU A 59 19.22 -13.69 -6.26
CA GLU A 59 20.45 -14.30 -5.76
C GLU A 59 21.69 -13.64 -6.40
N ARG A 60 21.62 -13.35 -7.71
CA ARG A 60 22.67 -12.63 -8.43
C ARG A 60 22.76 -11.17 -7.97
N VAL A 61 21.62 -10.49 -7.81
CA VAL A 61 21.58 -9.10 -7.34
C VAL A 61 22.16 -8.99 -5.93
N ALA A 62 21.80 -9.92 -5.04
CA ALA A 62 22.31 -10.02 -3.68
C ALA A 62 23.84 -10.24 -3.68
N ALA A 63 24.34 -11.15 -4.53
CA ALA A 63 25.77 -11.41 -4.68
C ALA A 63 26.55 -10.18 -5.22
N GLU A 64 26.02 -9.48 -6.22
CA GLU A 64 26.63 -8.26 -6.79
C GLU A 64 26.67 -7.11 -5.76
N LEU A 65 25.66 -7.01 -4.90
CA LEU A 65 25.58 -5.99 -3.84
C LEU A 65 26.30 -6.38 -2.55
N GLY A 66 26.71 -7.64 -2.40
CA GLY A 66 27.26 -8.18 -1.14
C GLY A 66 26.24 -8.13 0.02
N ALA A 67 24.96 -8.27 -0.29
CA ALA A 67 23.85 -8.22 0.66
C ALA A 67 23.15 -9.58 0.78
N SER A 68 22.36 -9.78 1.85
CA SER A 68 21.46 -10.94 1.91
C SER A 68 20.22 -10.73 1.04
N GLU A 69 19.62 -11.80 0.54
CA GLU A 69 18.36 -11.77 -0.20
C GLU A 69 17.23 -11.14 0.62
N GLU A 70 17.19 -11.37 1.93
CA GLU A 70 16.28 -10.69 2.84
C GLU A 70 16.47 -9.16 2.81
N THR A 71 17.70 -8.67 2.72
CA THR A 71 18.00 -7.24 2.64
C THR A 71 17.55 -6.68 1.30
N VAL A 72 17.83 -7.39 0.20
CA VAL A 72 17.40 -7.01 -1.16
C VAL A 72 15.87 -6.96 -1.22
N GLY A 73 15.19 -8.01 -0.74
CA GLY A 73 13.74 -8.11 -0.68
C GLY A 73 13.11 -7.02 0.17
N LEU A 74 13.69 -6.70 1.34
CA LEU A 74 13.21 -5.60 2.20
C LEU A 74 13.30 -4.25 1.48
N VAL A 75 14.44 -3.95 0.85
CA VAL A 75 14.63 -2.69 0.09
C VAL A 75 13.69 -2.63 -1.11
N ALA A 76 13.60 -3.70 -1.87
CA ALA A 76 12.72 -3.81 -3.03
C ALA A 76 11.24 -3.66 -2.65
N GLY A 77 10.80 -4.35 -1.60
CA GLY A 77 9.44 -4.27 -1.08
C GLY A 77 9.09 -2.87 -0.56
N THR A 78 10.04 -2.22 0.13
CA THR A 78 9.88 -0.83 0.59
C THR A 78 9.75 0.13 -0.60
N ALA A 79 10.65 0.02 -1.58
CA ALA A 79 10.62 0.85 -2.79
C ALA A 79 9.33 0.65 -3.59
N TYR A 80 8.90 -0.60 -3.76
CA TYR A 80 7.65 -0.97 -4.41
C TYR A 80 6.45 -0.35 -3.70
N ALA A 81 6.39 -0.44 -2.37
CA ALA A 81 5.28 0.12 -1.62
C ALA A 81 5.26 1.66 -1.62
N LEU A 82 6.42 2.32 -1.62
CA LEU A 82 6.50 3.77 -1.81
C LEU A 82 5.98 4.19 -3.19
N ALA A 83 6.35 3.46 -4.24
CA ALA A 83 5.83 3.69 -5.59
C ALA A 83 4.31 3.47 -5.65
N LEU A 84 3.81 2.40 -5.01
CA LEU A 84 2.38 2.11 -4.93
C LEU A 84 1.62 3.18 -4.14
N SER A 85 2.20 3.68 -3.05
CA SER A 85 1.65 4.77 -2.25
C SER A 85 1.56 6.06 -3.06
N ALA A 86 2.65 6.46 -3.70
CA ALA A 86 2.69 7.60 -4.60
C ALA A 86 1.68 7.49 -5.76
N PHE A 87 1.49 6.28 -6.31
CA PHE A 87 0.48 6.01 -7.32
C PHE A 87 -0.94 6.12 -6.76
N GLY A 88 -1.19 5.53 -5.59
CA GLY A 88 -2.47 5.59 -4.89
C GLY A 88 -2.88 7.03 -4.65
N GLU A 89 -2.00 7.83 -4.05
CA GLU A 89 -2.22 9.26 -3.81
C GLU A 89 -2.49 10.04 -5.11
N ARG A 90 -1.56 10.02 -6.07
CA ARG A 90 -1.63 10.94 -7.23
C ARG A 90 -2.62 10.50 -8.30
N VAL A 91 -2.87 9.20 -8.43
CA VAL A 91 -3.71 8.66 -9.51
C VAL A 91 -5.06 8.24 -8.96
N LEU A 92 -5.10 7.44 -7.89
CA LEU A 92 -6.37 6.97 -7.36
C LEU A 92 -7.08 8.09 -6.57
N LEU A 93 -6.41 8.74 -5.63
CA LEU A 93 -7.06 9.77 -4.83
C LEU A 93 -7.24 11.06 -5.64
N GLY A 94 -6.15 11.67 -6.10
CA GLY A 94 -6.20 12.96 -6.79
C GLY A 94 -6.94 12.92 -8.12
N ARG A 95 -6.59 12.02 -9.04
CA ARG A 95 -7.22 12.01 -10.38
C ARG A 95 -8.53 11.25 -10.45
N LEU A 96 -8.59 10.07 -9.86
CA LEU A 96 -9.74 9.18 -10.00
C LEU A 96 -10.84 9.51 -8.99
N LEU A 97 -10.52 9.95 -7.78
CA LEU A 97 -11.52 10.27 -6.76
C LEU A 97 -11.69 11.76 -6.51
N ASP A 98 -10.82 12.61 -7.07
CA ASP A 98 -10.81 14.07 -6.83
C ASP A 98 -10.74 14.37 -5.32
N MET A 99 -9.86 13.64 -4.64
CA MET A 99 -9.71 13.65 -3.19
C MET A 99 -8.27 13.95 -2.82
N ASP A 100 -8.09 15.01 -2.05
CA ASP A 100 -6.82 15.38 -1.42
C ASP A 100 -6.87 15.00 0.06
N LEU A 101 -5.79 14.40 0.56
CA LEU A 101 -5.64 14.06 1.98
C LEU A 101 -5.06 15.25 2.74
N GLU A 102 -5.45 15.41 4.00
CA GLU A 102 -4.76 16.33 4.91
C GLU A 102 -3.34 15.82 5.21
N ASP A 103 -2.43 16.72 5.61
CA ASP A 103 -1.01 16.39 5.83
C ASP A 103 -0.81 15.17 6.77
N ASP A 104 -1.60 15.10 7.84
CA ASP A 104 -1.55 14.00 8.81
C ASP A 104 -2.08 12.68 8.22
N GLU A 105 -3.17 12.73 7.43
CA GLU A 105 -3.74 11.56 6.76
C GLU A 105 -2.80 11.03 5.67
N LEU A 106 -2.16 11.93 4.94
CA LEU A 106 -1.17 11.63 3.92
C LEU A 106 0.04 10.92 4.54
N MET A 107 0.54 11.42 5.68
CA MET A 107 1.64 10.80 6.41
C MET A 107 1.27 9.37 6.83
N ILE A 108 0.09 9.17 7.42
CA ILE A 108 -0.39 7.84 7.83
C ILE A 108 -0.58 6.92 6.62
N PHE A 109 -1.09 7.44 5.51
CA PHE A 109 -1.27 6.69 4.27
C PHE A 109 0.08 6.15 3.76
N HIS A 110 1.10 7.00 3.65
CA HIS A 110 2.44 6.58 3.23
C HIS A 110 3.10 5.64 4.24
N ALA A 111 3.00 5.93 5.53
CA ALA A 111 3.57 5.08 6.58
C ALA A 111 2.95 3.68 6.57
N GLY A 112 1.63 3.57 6.38
CA GLY A 112 0.94 2.27 6.26
C GLY A 112 1.44 1.46 5.06
N HIS A 113 1.67 2.11 3.92
CA HIS A 113 2.25 1.44 2.75
C HIS A 113 3.70 1.01 3.01
N VAL A 114 4.52 1.84 3.65
CA VAL A 114 5.90 1.46 4.01
C VAL A 114 5.91 0.22 4.93
N VAL A 115 5.07 0.20 5.96
CA VAL A 115 4.95 -0.96 6.86
C VAL A 115 4.55 -2.21 6.07
N TYR A 116 3.57 -2.08 5.18
CA TYR A 116 3.17 -3.17 4.28
C TYR A 116 4.32 -3.65 3.40
N GLY A 117 5.06 -2.74 2.76
CA GLY A 117 6.18 -3.04 1.87
C GLY A 117 7.36 -3.70 2.56
N VAL A 118 7.71 -3.23 3.76
CA VAL A 118 8.77 -3.83 4.60
C VAL A 118 8.38 -5.26 4.99
N ALA A 119 7.14 -5.45 5.48
CA ALA A 119 6.65 -6.77 5.88
C ALA A 119 6.59 -7.74 4.70
N LEU A 120 6.07 -7.28 3.56
CA LEU A 120 5.98 -8.06 2.33
C LEU A 120 7.38 -8.40 1.78
N GLY A 121 8.28 -7.42 1.72
CA GLY A 121 9.65 -7.58 1.24
C GLY A 121 10.45 -8.56 2.08
N ALA A 122 10.38 -8.46 3.41
CA ALA A 122 11.01 -9.43 4.31
C ALA A 122 10.41 -10.83 4.17
N TRP A 123 9.09 -10.93 3.99
CA TRP A 123 8.39 -12.21 3.83
C TRP A 123 8.73 -12.93 2.52
N VAL A 124 8.84 -12.19 1.42
CA VAL A 124 9.24 -12.73 0.10
C VAL A 124 10.73 -13.02 0.08
N GLY A 125 11.58 -12.09 0.53
CA GLY A 125 13.03 -12.23 0.52
C GLY A 125 13.58 -13.29 1.48
N SER A 126 12.79 -13.75 2.45
CA SER A 126 13.13 -14.92 3.30
C SER A 126 12.73 -16.26 2.68
N ARG A 127 12.13 -16.23 1.48
CA ARG A 127 11.68 -17.41 0.71
C ARG A 127 12.26 -17.49 -0.69
N SER A 128 12.91 -16.43 -1.16
CA SER A 128 13.74 -16.43 -2.37
C SER A 128 14.97 -17.30 -2.16
#